data_AF-A0A8T4ERR3-F1
#
_entry.id   AF-A0A8T4ERR3-F1
#
_cell.length_a   1.000
_cell.length_b   1.000
_cell.length_c   1.000
_cell.angle_alpha   90.00
_cell.angle_beta   90.00
_cell.angle_gamma   90.00
#
_symmetry.space_group_name_H-M   'P 1'
#
loop_
_entity.id
_entity.type
_entity.pdbx_description
1 polymer ?
#
loop_
_entity_poly.entity_id
_entity_poly.type
_entity_poly.pdbx_seq_one_letter_code
_entity_poly.pdbx_strand_id
1 'polypeptide(L)'
;MRKVFFGATVVLLIAVLAQFYLATFGAFQTPHPAPGDDSAMIGYHAMNGTMIIPLVSLLTTIIGALAKVGGRTIGLAAAPLGLVIVQLFVIFPLAGLAGGTEEKTNTASLFVLGFHAIVGVALLWVSVALARRARSLVNEETAARAGVTAGV
;
A
#
# COMPACT_ATOMS: atom_id res chain seq x y z
N MET A 1 1.02 -1.53 -23.31
CA MET A 1 1.28 -1.91 -21.90
C MET A 1 0.65 -0.95 -20.87
N ARG A 2 0.24 0.28 -21.23
CA ARG A 2 -0.29 1.25 -20.24
C ARG A 2 -1.60 0.79 -19.58
N LYS A 3 -2.48 0.09 -20.31
CA LYS A 3 -3.69 -0.54 -19.74
C LYS A 3 -3.36 -1.61 -18.68
N VAL A 4 -2.33 -2.43 -18.91
CA VAL A 4 -1.87 -3.45 -17.96
C VAL A 4 -1.30 -2.78 -16.70
N PHE A 5 -0.47 -1.74 -16.89
CA PHE A 5 0.02 -0.94 -15.78
C PHE A 5 -1.12 -0.30 -14.97
N PHE A 6 -2.12 0.29 -15.64
CA PHE A 6 -3.29 0.83 -14.97
C PHE A 6 -4.03 -0.25 -14.16
N GLY A 7 -4.27 -1.43 -14.76
CA GLY A 7 -4.84 -2.57 -14.04
C GLY A 7 -4.07 -2.94 -12.77
N ALA A 8 -2.74 -3.02 -12.84
CA ALA A 8 -1.89 -3.31 -11.69
C ALA A 8 -2.01 -2.23 -10.59
N THR A 9 -2.07 -0.95 -10.96
CA THR A 9 -2.26 0.15 -9.99
C THR A 9 -3.64 0.11 -9.32
N VAL A 10 -4.68 -0.35 -10.01
CA VAL A 10 -6.01 -0.56 -9.43
C VAL A 10 -6.00 -1.73 -8.45
N VAL A 11 -5.36 -2.85 -8.80
CA VAL A 11 -5.18 -4.00 -7.88
C VAL A 11 -4.44 -3.56 -6.62
N LEU A 12 -3.38 -2.78 -6.74
CA LEU A 12 -2.66 -2.20 -5.60
C LEU A 12 -3.57 -1.34 -4.73
N LEU A 13 -4.33 -0.43 -5.33
CA LEU A 13 -5.27 0.41 -4.59
C LEU A 13 -6.33 -0.41 -3.84
N ILE A 14 -6.86 -1.47 -4.46
CA ILE A 14 -7.80 -2.38 -3.82
C ILE A 14 -7.14 -3.09 -2.62
N ALA A 15 -5.91 -3.59 -2.78
CA ALA A 15 -5.17 -4.22 -1.69
C ALA A 15 -4.94 -3.24 -0.51
N VAL A 16 -4.67 -1.97 -0.80
CA VAL A 16 -4.53 -0.94 0.23
C VAL A 16 -5.87 -0.61 0.89
N LEU A 17 -6.96 -0.50 0.14
CA LEU A 17 -8.30 -0.31 0.74
C LEU A 17 -8.69 -1.49 1.64
N ALA A 18 -8.40 -2.72 1.18
CA ALA A 18 -8.59 -3.92 1.99
C ALA A 18 -7.74 -3.88 3.26
N GLN A 19 -6.53 -3.32 3.24
CA GLN A 19 -5.68 -3.18 4.43
C GLN A 19 -6.38 -2.41 5.56
N PHE A 20 -7.02 -1.28 5.22
CA PHE A 20 -7.76 -0.46 6.18
C PHE A 20 -9.02 -1.16 6.69
N TYR A 21 -9.74 -1.82 5.79
CA TYR A 21 -10.92 -2.59 6.17
C TYR A 21 -10.54 -3.72 7.14
N LEU A 22 -9.53 -4.52 6.81
CA LEU A 22 -9.06 -5.64 7.64
C LEU A 22 -8.49 -5.16 8.98
N ALA A 23 -7.79 -4.01 9.00
CA ALA A 23 -7.32 -3.40 10.26
C ALA A 23 -8.50 -3.13 11.20
N THR A 24 -9.52 -2.48 10.65
CA THR A 24 -10.70 -2.03 11.40
C THR A 24 -11.57 -3.21 11.81
N PHE A 25 -11.82 -4.13 10.89
CA PHE A 25 -12.61 -5.33 11.12
C PHE A 25 -11.97 -6.23 12.19
N GLY A 26 -10.66 -6.46 12.09
CA GLY A 26 -9.92 -7.22 13.10
C GLY A 26 -9.86 -6.53 14.47
N ALA A 27 -9.70 -5.20 14.49
CA ALA A 27 -9.67 -4.43 15.74
C ALA A 27 -11.02 -4.44 16.48
N PHE A 28 -12.14 -4.55 15.77
CA PHE A 28 -13.48 -4.57 16.36
C PHE A 28 -14.08 -5.98 16.52
N GLN A 29 -13.33 -7.04 16.20
CA GLN A 29 -13.82 -8.41 16.36
C GLN A 29 -14.13 -8.72 17.83
N THR A 30 -15.35 -9.21 18.10
CA THR A 30 -15.82 -9.59 19.45
C THR A 30 -16.46 -10.98 19.45
N PRO A 31 -16.22 -11.83 20.49
CA PRO A 31 -15.20 -11.63 21.54
C PRO A 31 -13.79 -11.51 20.93
N HIS A 32 -12.91 -10.77 21.61
CA HIS A 32 -11.55 -10.59 21.10
C HIS A 32 -10.83 -11.95 21.06
N PRO A 33 -10.27 -12.35 19.90
CA PRO A 33 -9.49 -13.58 19.78
C PRO A 33 -8.25 -13.51 20.67
N ALA A 34 -7.77 -14.69 21.11
CA ALA A 34 -6.46 -14.75 21.75
C ALA A 34 -5.37 -14.35 20.74
N PRO A 35 -4.26 -13.75 21.17
CA PRO A 35 -3.10 -13.54 20.30
C PRO A 35 -2.68 -14.85 19.62
N GLY A 36 -2.53 -14.82 18.30
CA GLY A 36 -2.14 -16.00 17.51
C GLY A 36 -3.28 -16.97 17.14
N ASP A 37 -4.54 -16.63 17.46
CA ASP A 37 -5.70 -17.42 17.03
C ASP A 37 -5.90 -17.34 15.50
N ASP A 38 -6.02 -18.51 14.83
CA ASP A 38 -6.26 -18.62 13.39
C ASP A 38 -7.57 -17.95 12.95
N SER A 39 -8.54 -17.80 13.87
CA SER A 39 -9.79 -17.07 13.65
C SER A 39 -9.65 -15.55 13.80
N ALA A 40 -8.47 -15.04 14.17
CA ALA A 40 -8.24 -13.62 14.35
C ALA A 40 -8.13 -12.91 13.00
N MET A 41 -9.15 -12.11 12.67
CA MET A 41 -9.22 -11.43 11.38
C MET A 41 -8.13 -10.37 11.19
N ILE A 42 -7.54 -9.90 12.30
CA ILE A 42 -6.35 -9.03 12.27
C ILE A 42 -5.13 -9.71 11.64
N GLY A 43 -5.07 -11.06 11.64
CA GLY A 43 -4.06 -11.83 10.94
C GLY A 43 -4.08 -11.58 9.43
N TYR A 44 -5.26 -11.39 8.83
CA TYR A 44 -5.37 -11.03 7.40
C TYR A 44 -4.87 -9.62 7.11
N HIS A 45 -5.02 -8.66 8.04
CA HIS A 45 -4.39 -7.35 7.92
C HIS A 45 -2.86 -7.47 7.93
N ALA A 46 -2.32 -8.28 8.84
CA ALA A 46 -0.88 -8.54 8.90
C ALA A 46 -0.38 -9.20 7.60
N MET A 47 -1.04 -10.26 7.12
CA MET A 47 -0.69 -10.94 5.87
C MET A 47 -0.75 -10.00 4.65
N ASN A 48 -1.82 -9.21 4.51
CA ASN A 48 -1.97 -8.30 3.39
C ASN A 48 -0.88 -7.20 3.41
N GLY A 49 -0.57 -6.66 4.59
CA GLY A 49 0.47 -5.64 4.77
C GLY A 49 1.90 -6.14 4.60
N THR A 50 2.18 -7.38 5.02
CA THR A 50 3.54 -7.96 5.00
C THR A 50 3.87 -8.71 3.70
N MET A 51 2.86 -9.19 2.97
CA MET A 51 3.06 -10.04 1.81
C MET A 51 2.40 -9.46 0.55
N ILE A 52 1.08 -9.24 0.57
CA ILE A 52 0.33 -8.91 -0.64
C ILE A 52 0.70 -7.52 -1.16
N ILE A 53 0.65 -6.47 -0.33
CA ILE A 53 0.99 -5.12 -0.74
C ILE A 53 2.44 -5.02 -1.25
N PRO A 54 3.46 -5.57 -0.56
CA PRO A 54 4.83 -5.59 -1.10
C PRO A 54 4.94 -6.25 -2.47
N LEU A 55 4.38 -7.45 -2.64
CA LEU A 55 4.45 -8.18 -3.90
C LEU A 55 3.74 -7.43 -5.03
N VAL A 56 2.54 -6.93 -4.78
CA VAL A 56 1.77 -6.16 -5.79
C VAL A 56 2.47 -4.84 -6.11
N SER A 57 3.09 -4.17 -5.13
CA SER A 57 3.86 -2.93 -5.34
C SER A 57 5.10 -3.18 -6.21
N LEU A 58 5.84 -4.26 -5.93
CA LEU A 58 6.99 -4.67 -6.73
C LEU A 58 6.58 -5.00 -8.17
N LEU A 59 5.55 -5.83 -8.34
CA LEU A 59 5.02 -6.18 -9.66
C LEU A 59 4.53 -4.94 -10.41
N THR A 60 3.82 -4.03 -9.75
CA THR A 60 3.36 -2.77 -10.34
C THR A 60 4.54 -1.91 -10.81
N THR A 61 5.62 -1.85 -10.02
CA THR A 61 6.85 -1.14 -10.39
C THR A 61 7.52 -1.76 -11.62
N ILE A 62 7.67 -3.09 -11.64
CA ILE A 62 8.25 -3.82 -12.79
C ILE A 62 7.40 -3.61 -14.04
N ILE A 63 6.08 -3.74 -13.95
CA ILE A 63 5.15 -3.49 -15.05
C ILE A 63 5.28 -2.04 -15.55
N GLY A 64 5.42 -1.07 -14.64
CA GLY A 64 5.67 0.33 -14.98
C GLY A 64 6.97 0.52 -15.78
N ALA A 65 8.06 -0.11 -15.34
CA ALA A 65 9.34 -0.09 -16.05
C ALA A 65 9.21 -0.71 -17.46
N LEU A 66 8.60 -1.89 -17.57
CA LEU A 66 8.35 -2.57 -18.85
C LEU A 66 7.41 -1.77 -19.77
N ALA A 67 6.45 -1.05 -19.19
CA ALA A 67 5.53 -0.17 -19.91
C ALA A 67 6.14 1.19 -20.29
N LYS A 68 7.38 1.49 -19.85
CA LYS A 68 8.12 2.72 -20.13
C LYS A 68 7.34 3.99 -19.78
N VAL A 69 6.68 4.02 -18.63
CA VAL A 69 5.78 5.13 -18.18
C VAL A 69 6.51 6.38 -17.65
N GLY A 70 7.84 6.42 -17.77
CA GLY A 70 8.71 7.49 -17.29
C GLY A 70 9.16 7.33 -15.84
N GLY A 71 10.39 7.76 -15.54
CA GLY A 71 11.06 7.53 -14.24
C GLY A 71 10.29 8.07 -13.04
N ARG A 72 9.64 9.24 -13.15
CA ARG A 72 8.83 9.81 -12.06
C ARG A 72 7.63 8.91 -11.71
N THR A 73 6.97 8.33 -12.71
CA THR A 73 5.84 7.41 -12.50
C THR A 73 6.33 6.07 -11.93
N ILE A 74 7.50 5.59 -12.36
CA ILE A 74 8.13 4.38 -11.80
C ILE A 74 8.50 4.59 -10.32
N GLY A 75 9.08 5.74 -9.98
CA GLY A 75 9.37 6.10 -8.59
C GLY A 75 8.10 6.16 -7.74
N LEU A 76 7.02 6.73 -8.27
CA LEU A 76 5.71 6.72 -7.60
C LEU A 76 5.14 5.29 -7.44
N ALA A 77 5.41 4.39 -8.40
CA ALA A 77 5.01 2.98 -8.31
C ALA A 77 5.80 2.19 -7.27
N ALA A 78 7.07 2.57 -7.03
CA ALA A 78 7.93 1.96 -6.01
C ALA A 78 7.64 2.49 -4.59
N ALA A 79 7.08 3.68 -4.47
CA ALA A 79 6.83 4.33 -3.18
C ALA A 79 5.99 3.49 -2.19
N PRO A 80 4.91 2.79 -2.61
CA PRO A 80 4.17 1.88 -1.73
C PRO A 80 5.03 0.80 -1.08
N LEU A 81 5.94 0.18 -1.83
CA LEU A 81 6.89 -0.80 -1.29
C LEU A 81 7.83 -0.15 -0.27
N GLY A 82 8.35 1.04 -0.59
CA GLY A 82 9.19 1.82 0.33
C GLY A 82 8.48 2.16 1.64
N LEU A 83 7.21 2.54 1.59
CA LEU A 83 6.41 2.82 2.78
C LEU A 83 6.18 1.56 3.63
N VAL A 84 5.95 0.39 3.01
CA VAL A 84 5.88 -0.87 3.77
C VAL A 84 7.23 -1.23 4.41
N ILE A 85 8.34 -1.01 3.70
CA ILE A 85 9.68 -1.21 4.29
C ILE A 85 9.88 -0.32 5.52
N VAL A 86 9.46 0.95 5.48
CA VAL A 86 9.50 1.84 6.64
C VAL A 86 8.66 1.29 7.81
N GLN A 87 7.47 0.74 7.54
CA GLN A 87 6.65 0.11 8.57
C GLN A 87 7.41 -1.05 9.26
N LEU A 88 7.91 -1.99 8.45
CA LEU A 88 8.48 -3.25 8.92
C LEU A 88 9.86 -3.11 9.57
N PHE A 89 10.69 -2.21 9.05
CA PHE A 89 12.10 -2.13 9.43
C PHE A 89 12.45 -0.86 10.20
N VAL A 90 11.51 0.06 10.37
CA VAL A 90 11.71 1.28 11.17
C VAL A 90 10.68 1.37 12.28
N ILE A 91 9.38 1.41 11.95
CA ILE A 91 8.33 1.65 12.96
C ILE A 91 8.25 0.51 13.98
N PHE A 92 8.07 -0.74 13.53
CA PHE A 92 7.94 -1.86 14.46
C PHE A 92 9.20 -2.13 15.30
N PRO A 93 10.42 -2.09 14.75
CA PRO A 93 11.63 -2.22 15.56
C PRO A 93 11.80 -1.10 16.60
N LEU A 94 11.50 0.16 16.23
CA LEU A 94 11.56 1.27 17.17
C LEU A 94 10.52 1.15 18.28
N ALA A 95 9.32 0.64 17.97
CA ALA A 95 8.31 0.35 18.99
C ALA A 95 8.79 -0.75 19.96
N GLY A 96 9.49 -1.77 19.46
CA GLY A 96 10.13 -2.80 20.26
C GLY A 96 11.22 -2.24 21.19
N LEU A 97 12.11 -1.38 20.67
CA LEU A 97 13.12 -0.67 21.46
C LEU A 97 12.51 0.27 22.50
N ALA A 98 11.32 0.81 22.24
CA ALA A 98 10.54 1.58 23.19
C ALA A 98 9.77 0.71 24.22
N GLY A 99 9.99 -0.61 24.23
CA GLY A 99 9.44 -1.55 25.21
C GLY A 99 8.05 -2.09 24.85
N GLY A 100 7.67 -2.09 23.57
CA GLY A 100 6.51 -2.81 23.06
C GLY A 100 6.81 -4.27 22.74
N THR A 101 5.85 -5.15 22.99
CA THR A 101 5.84 -6.56 22.58
C THR A 101 4.49 -6.90 21.95
N GLU A 102 4.33 -8.11 21.45
CA GLU A 102 3.03 -8.59 20.94
C GLU A 102 1.96 -8.65 22.05
N GLU A 103 2.36 -8.87 23.30
CA GLU A 103 1.47 -9.01 24.44
C GLU A 103 1.20 -7.70 25.17
N LYS A 104 2.08 -6.71 25.05
CA LYS A 104 2.03 -5.49 25.86
C LYS A 104 2.59 -4.27 25.16
N THR A 105 1.92 -3.15 25.32
CA THR A 105 2.42 -1.83 24.94
C THR A 105 2.57 -0.91 26.16
N ASN A 106 3.36 0.15 26.02
CA ASN A 106 3.48 1.24 26.97
C ASN A 106 3.32 2.58 26.22
N THR A 107 3.28 3.71 26.92
CA THR A 107 3.07 5.02 26.28
C THR A 107 4.09 5.33 25.18
N ALA A 108 5.37 5.00 25.39
CA ALA A 108 6.43 5.25 24.42
C ALA A 108 6.27 4.37 23.17
N SER A 109 6.03 3.06 23.34
CA SER A 109 5.81 2.17 22.19
C SER A 109 4.50 2.45 21.45
N LEU A 110 3.44 2.86 22.15
CA LEU A 110 2.19 3.32 21.52
C LEU A 110 2.39 4.60 20.70
N PHE A 111 3.16 5.56 21.19
CA PHE A 111 3.47 6.78 20.45
C PHE A 111 4.18 6.46 19.12
N VAL A 112 5.17 5.56 19.16
CA VAL A 112 5.87 5.10 17.95
C VAL A 112 4.93 4.33 17.02
N LEU A 113 4.14 3.39 17.55
CA LEU A 113 3.15 2.63 16.78
C LEU A 113 2.10 3.54 16.14
N GLY A 114 1.77 4.70 16.71
CA GLY A 114 0.87 5.67 16.10
C GLY A 114 1.29 6.12 14.70
N PHE A 115 2.60 6.16 14.41
CA PHE A 115 3.10 6.46 13.07
C PHE A 115 2.73 5.40 12.03
N HIS A 116 2.43 4.16 12.45
CA HIS A 116 1.93 3.11 11.57
C HIS A 116 0.69 3.56 10.80
N ALA A 117 -0.27 4.16 11.51
CA ALA A 117 -1.51 4.66 10.91
C ALA A 117 -1.23 5.81 9.92
N ILE A 118 -0.32 6.73 10.28
CA ILE A 118 0.06 7.87 9.43
C ILE A 118 0.71 7.37 8.13
N VAL A 119 1.64 6.43 8.21
CA VAL A 119 2.28 5.82 7.03
C VAL A 119 1.26 5.02 6.22
N GLY A 120 0.29 4.37 6.86
CA GLY A 120 -0.85 3.76 6.18
C GLY A 120 -1.65 4.77 5.35
N VAL A 121 -1.94 5.96 5.88
CA VAL A 121 -2.63 7.02 5.13
C VAL A 121 -1.78 7.54 3.97
N ALA A 122 -0.46 7.69 4.17
CA ALA A 122 0.45 8.03 3.09
C ALA A 122 0.46 6.97 1.97
N LEU A 123 0.42 5.69 2.32
CA LEU A 123 0.32 4.56 1.40
C LEU A 123 -0.96 4.63 0.56
N LEU A 124 -2.10 4.95 1.18
CA LEU A 124 -3.37 5.18 0.47
C LEU A 124 -3.26 6.36 -0.51
N TRP A 125 -2.75 7.50 -0.05
CA TRP A 125 -2.60 8.69 -0.87
C TRP A 125 -1.72 8.42 -2.11
N VAL A 126 -0.56 7.78 -1.92
CA VAL A 126 0.35 7.41 -3.02
C VAL A 126 -0.36 6.47 -4.01
N SER A 127 -1.09 5.47 -3.51
CA SER A 127 -1.79 4.50 -4.37
C SER A 127 -2.88 5.16 -5.22
N VAL A 128 -3.63 6.12 -4.64
CA VAL A 128 -4.62 6.93 -5.38
C VAL A 128 -3.93 7.81 -6.42
N ALA A 129 -2.85 8.51 -6.05
CA ALA A 129 -2.10 9.36 -6.97
C ALA A 129 -1.55 8.56 -8.15
N LEU A 130 -1.02 7.37 -7.88
CA LEU A 130 -0.50 6.44 -8.90
C LEU A 130 -1.60 5.96 -9.85
N ALA A 131 -2.74 5.52 -9.33
CA ALA A 131 -3.88 5.07 -10.14
C ALA A 131 -4.41 6.21 -11.04
N ARG A 132 -4.49 7.44 -10.53
CA ARG A 132 -4.87 8.63 -11.31
C ARG A 132 -3.86 8.91 -12.43
N ARG A 133 -2.56 8.82 -12.13
CA ARG A 133 -1.50 9.01 -13.13
C ARG A 133 -1.54 7.92 -14.20
N ALA A 134 -1.68 6.66 -13.83
CA ALA A 134 -1.77 5.55 -14.75
C ALA A 134 -2.99 5.66 -15.68
N ARG A 135 -4.14 6.13 -15.16
CA ARG A 135 -5.31 6.44 -15.96
C ARG A 135 -5.06 7.54 -16.99
N SER A 136 -4.37 8.62 -16.61
CA SER A 136 -4.03 9.70 -17.56
C SER A 136 -3.21 9.17 -18.73
N LEU A 137 -2.22 8.31 -18.46
CA LEU A 137 -1.37 7.70 -19.48
C LEU A 137 -2.15 6.84 -20.47
N VAL A 138 -3.19 6.14 -20.02
CA VAL A 138 -4.11 5.36 -20.87
C VAL A 138 -4.96 6.28 -21.74
N ASN A 139 -5.47 7.38 -21.17
CA ASN A 139 -6.25 8.37 -21.91
C ASN A 139 -5.41 9.05 -22.99
N GLU A 140 -4.19 9.47 -22.67
CA GLU A 140 -3.21 10.05 -23.60
C GLU A 140 -2.92 9.10 -24.77
N GLU A 141 -2.71 7.80 -24.50
CA GLU A 141 -2.49 6.80 -25.55
C GLU A 141 -3.74 6.61 -26.42
N THR A 142 -4.93 6.69 -25.83
CA THR A 142 -6.21 6.55 -26.56
C THR A 142 -6.46 7.76 -27.47
N ALA A 143 -6.25 8.98 -26.97
CA ALA A 143 -6.39 10.21 -27.75
C ALA A 143 -5.41 10.26 -28.93
N ALA A 144 -4.14 9.89 -28.69
CA ALA A 144 -3.12 9.81 -29.74
C ALA A 144 -3.51 8.82 -30.86
N ARG A 145 -4.12 7.68 -30.50
CA ARG A 145 -4.61 6.69 -31.49
C ARG A 145 -5.84 7.17 -32.26
N ALA A 146 -6.67 8.01 -31.66
CA ALA A 146 -7.87 8.56 -32.29
C ALA A 146 -7.58 9.73 -33.24
N GLY A 147 -6.32 10.14 -33.40
CA GLY A 147 -5.94 11.31 -34.21
C GLY A 147 -6.38 12.64 -33.59
N VAL A 148 -6.84 12.64 -32.34
CA VAL A 148 -7.19 13.85 -31.60
C VAL A 148 -5.91 14.39 -31.00
N THR A 149 -5.15 15.18 -31.77
CA THR A 149 -4.14 16.05 -31.18
C THR A 149 -4.88 17.08 -30.34
N ALA A 150 -4.71 17.03 -29.03
CA ALA A 150 -5.18 18.09 -28.15
C ALA A 150 -4.62 19.41 -28.68
N GLY A 151 -5.50 20.28 -29.17
CA GLY A 151 -5.14 21.61 -29.64
C GLY A 151 -4.36 22.33 -28.56
N VAL A 152 -3.27 22.98 -29.00
CA VAL A 152 -2.43 23.89 -28.23
C VAL A 152 -3.28 24.98 -27.57
#